data_AF-A0AAW0F6B8-F1
#
_entry.id   AF-A0AAW0F6B8-F1
#
_cell.length_a   1.000
_cell.length_b   1.000
_cell.length_c   1.000
_cell.angle_alpha   90.00
_cell.angle_beta   90.00
_cell.angle_gamma   90.00
#
_symmetry.space_group_name_H-M   'P 1'
#
loop_
_entity.id
_entity.type
_entity.pdbx_description
1 polymer ?
#
loop_
_entity_poly.entity_id
_entity_poly.type
_entity_poly.pdbx_seq_one_letter_code
_entity_poly.pdbx_strand_id
1 'polypeptide(L)'
;MVDRTVRRALAKMPPSNALFMSLCALKEGENVVLDTLTDGDDFKPVEVNTSPLFGPSVAGANFVKVTVVEQFSKLMGAGLRRCGESRACVVLQLVQVEVKESEQDVNVSSLLALMCPGDISIYRHALDQPVKERGLLSLALGGSCYTVFAAGLTKQPVDEGCLMLSRVAQAVKGSVRNLKPRDGSMKRFIEHTRGAVAQMQRNLERATSDEDKAKMQGYIDTVTLMVEKSEAYLADPVDKMPPTFPHNRERREL
;
A
#
# COMPACT_ATOMS: atom_id res chain seq x y z
N MET A 1 -6.90 -6.16 -17.29
CA MET A 1 -7.15 -4.77 -16.86
C MET A 1 -5.83 -4.04 -16.58
N VAL A 2 -4.98 -4.57 -15.70
CA VAL A 2 -3.70 -3.94 -15.29
C VAL A 2 -2.75 -3.65 -16.46
N ASP A 3 -2.55 -4.58 -17.41
CA ASP A 3 -1.68 -4.36 -18.58
C ASP A 3 -2.04 -3.10 -19.38
N ARG A 4 -3.34 -2.88 -19.61
CA ARG A 4 -3.84 -1.69 -20.31
C ARG A 4 -3.59 -0.41 -19.53
N THR A 5 -3.67 -0.46 -18.20
CA THR A 5 -3.34 0.67 -17.32
C THR A 5 -1.87 1.01 -17.42
N VAL A 6 -0.97 0.02 -17.29
CA VAL A 6 0.48 0.21 -17.37
C VAL A 6 0.89 0.74 -18.74
N ARG A 7 0.38 0.15 -19.83
CA ARG A 7 0.64 0.62 -21.20
C ARG A 7 0.26 2.08 -21.38
N ARG A 8 -0.89 2.50 -20.86
CA ARG A 8 -1.35 3.89 -20.94
C ARG A 8 -0.53 4.83 -20.07
N ALA A 9 -0.13 4.39 -18.87
CA ALA A 9 0.71 5.17 -17.98
C ALA A 9 2.06 5.42 -18.66
N LEU A 10 2.77 4.37 -19.06
CA LEU A 10 4.08 4.47 -19.71
C LEU A 10 4.04 5.30 -20.99
N ALA A 11 3.01 5.14 -21.83
CA ALA A 11 2.90 5.87 -23.09
C ALA A 11 2.70 7.40 -22.91
N LYS A 12 2.24 7.85 -21.73
CA LYS A 12 1.98 9.26 -21.44
C LYS A 12 2.97 9.87 -20.46
N MET A 13 3.88 9.06 -19.92
CA MET A 13 4.74 9.44 -18.81
C MET A 13 5.95 10.24 -19.32
N PRO A 14 6.18 11.47 -18.82
CA PRO A 14 7.43 12.19 -19.04
C PRO A 14 8.65 11.41 -18.52
N PRO A 15 9.87 11.65 -19.05
CA PRO A 15 11.07 10.96 -18.60
C PRO A 15 11.43 11.18 -17.12
N SER A 16 11.04 12.33 -16.55
CA SER A 16 11.24 12.66 -15.13
C SER A 16 10.32 11.87 -14.18
N ASN A 17 9.27 11.25 -14.71
CA ASN A 17 8.32 10.46 -13.96
C ASN A 17 8.72 8.98 -13.96
N ALA A 18 8.31 8.26 -12.92
CA ALA A 18 8.61 6.85 -12.77
C ALA A 18 7.37 6.03 -12.44
N LEU A 19 7.35 4.79 -12.93
CA LEU A 19 6.37 3.77 -12.54
C LEU A 19 7.12 2.62 -11.89
N PHE A 20 6.79 2.32 -10.65
CA PHE A 20 7.33 1.20 -9.90
C PHE A 20 6.29 0.10 -9.76
N MET A 21 6.77 -1.15 -9.74
CA MET A 21 5.97 -2.35 -9.55
C MET A 21 6.56 -3.20 -8.43
N SER A 22 5.69 -3.66 -7.53
CA SER A 22 5.96 -4.74 -6.60
C SER A 22 4.94 -5.85 -6.80
N LEU A 23 5.37 -7.12 -6.70
CA LEU A 23 4.51 -8.27 -6.87
C LEU A 23 4.89 -9.35 -5.84
N CYS A 24 3.97 -9.66 -4.94
CA CYS A 24 4.18 -10.63 -3.88
C CYS A 24 3.14 -11.76 -3.93
N ALA A 25 3.58 -12.95 -3.50
CA ALA A 25 2.73 -14.09 -3.20
C ALA A 25 2.42 -14.07 -1.69
N LEU A 26 1.16 -13.91 -1.32
CA LEU A 26 0.70 -13.84 0.07
C LEU A 26 -0.08 -15.10 0.44
N LYS A 27 0.30 -15.74 1.54
CA LYS A 27 -0.50 -16.79 2.19
C LYS A 27 -1.03 -16.24 3.51
N GLU A 28 -2.27 -15.77 3.48
CA GLU A 28 -2.86 -15.08 4.63
C GLU A 28 -2.98 -15.98 5.86
N GLY A 29 -3.48 -17.21 5.69
CA GLY A 29 -3.65 -18.14 6.83
C GLY A 29 -2.34 -18.59 7.48
N GLU A 30 -1.22 -18.54 6.77
CA GLU A 30 0.13 -18.81 7.30
C GLU A 30 0.83 -17.52 7.77
N ASN A 31 0.25 -16.34 7.50
CA ASN A 31 0.84 -15.02 7.69
C ASN A 31 2.27 -14.90 7.12
N VAL A 32 2.48 -15.45 5.92
CA VAL A 32 3.75 -15.37 5.19
C VAL A 32 3.60 -14.77 3.80
N VAL A 33 4.66 -14.11 3.35
CA VAL A 33 4.75 -13.45 2.05
C VAL A 33 6.07 -13.78 1.38
N LEU A 34 6.01 -13.90 0.05
CA LEU A 34 7.17 -14.09 -0.81
C LEU A 34 7.20 -12.97 -1.84
N ASP A 35 8.34 -12.30 -1.97
CA ASP A 35 8.60 -11.42 -3.10
C ASP A 35 8.83 -12.25 -4.36
N THR A 36 8.05 -11.96 -5.40
CA THR A 36 8.11 -12.73 -6.65
C THR A 36 9.06 -12.13 -7.68
N LEU A 37 9.58 -10.92 -7.43
CA LEU A 37 10.47 -10.20 -8.33
C LEU A 37 11.95 -10.49 -8.08
N THR A 38 12.29 -11.13 -6.96
CA THR A 38 13.64 -11.59 -6.60
C THR A 38 13.77 -13.10 -6.71
N ASP A 39 14.84 -13.57 -7.35
CA ASP A 39 15.16 -14.99 -7.42
C ASP A 39 15.74 -15.47 -6.09
N GLY A 40 15.34 -16.67 -5.65
CA GLY A 40 15.92 -17.32 -4.46
C GLY A 40 15.37 -16.87 -3.11
N ASP A 41 14.36 -16.01 -3.06
CA ASP A 41 13.67 -15.70 -1.81
C ASP A 41 12.70 -16.82 -1.39
N ASP A 42 12.65 -17.07 -0.08
CA ASP A 42 11.67 -17.92 0.59
C ASP A 42 10.53 -17.09 1.19
N PHE A 43 9.43 -17.76 1.55
CA PHE A 43 8.35 -17.16 2.32
C PHE A 43 8.85 -16.66 3.69
N LYS A 44 8.53 -15.41 4.02
CA LYS A 44 8.90 -14.74 5.27
C LYS A 44 7.66 -14.24 6.00
N PRO A 45 7.70 -14.03 7.33
CA PRO A 45 6.58 -13.44 8.06
C PRO A 45 6.13 -12.11 7.43
N VAL A 46 4.81 -11.91 7.33
CA VAL A 46 4.26 -10.66 6.79
C VAL A 46 4.50 -9.53 7.77
N GLU A 47 5.28 -8.56 7.33
CA GLU A 47 5.40 -7.25 7.96
C GLU A 47 4.85 -6.17 7.03
N VAL A 48 4.25 -5.12 7.60
CA VAL A 48 3.62 -4.05 6.83
C VAL A 48 4.34 -2.75 7.10
N ASN A 49 4.84 -2.12 6.05
CA ASN A 49 5.21 -0.72 6.07
C ASN A 49 4.07 0.12 5.51
N THR A 50 3.98 1.38 5.90
CA THR A 50 3.02 2.34 5.37
C THR A 50 3.76 3.54 4.81
N SER A 51 3.46 3.90 3.57
CA SER A 51 3.76 5.22 3.03
C SER A 51 2.59 6.17 3.30
N PRO A 52 2.83 7.42 3.73
CA PRO A 52 1.77 8.41 3.84
C PRO A 52 1.10 8.73 2.49
N LEU A 53 1.81 8.49 1.38
CA LEU A 53 1.37 8.85 0.04
C LEU A 53 0.62 7.73 -0.68
N PHE A 54 1.16 6.50 -0.64
CA PHE A 54 0.58 5.37 -1.37
C PHE A 54 0.01 4.27 -0.48
N GLY A 55 0.16 4.39 0.85
CA GLY A 55 -0.45 3.49 1.82
C GLY A 55 0.38 2.29 2.24
N PRO A 56 -0.29 1.26 2.81
CA PRO A 56 0.32 0.00 3.20
C PRO A 56 1.03 -0.70 2.05
N SER A 57 2.12 -1.37 2.38
CA SER A 57 2.93 -2.18 1.49
C SER A 57 3.62 -3.27 2.32
N VAL A 58 3.99 -4.37 1.66
CA VAL A 58 4.79 -5.42 2.30
C VAL A 58 6.16 -4.84 2.64
N ALA A 59 6.58 -4.97 3.89
CA ALA A 59 7.89 -4.50 4.32
C ALA A 59 9.00 -5.29 3.61
N GLY A 60 10.02 -4.59 3.13
CA GLY A 60 11.12 -5.20 2.38
C GLY A 60 10.77 -5.67 0.96
N ALA A 61 9.55 -5.46 0.48
CA ALA A 61 9.19 -5.80 -0.89
C ALA A 61 9.97 -4.96 -1.90
N ASN A 62 10.41 -5.59 -2.97
CA ASN A 62 11.11 -4.93 -4.06
C ASN A 62 10.12 -4.15 -4.92
N PHE A 63 10.51 -2.92 -5.23
CA PHE A 63 9.82 -2.05 -6.17
C PHE A 63 10.73 -1.83 -7.38
N VAL A 64 10.44 -2.55 -8.46
CA VAL A 64 11.22 -2.47 -9.71
C VAL A 64 10.67 -1.35 -10.57
N LYS A 65 11.54 -0.45 -11.04
CA LYS A 65 11.18 0.57 -12.03
C LYS A 65 10.83 -0.10 -13.36
N VAL A 66 9.62 0.17 -13.85
CA VAL A 66 9.11 -0.30 -15.13
C VAL A 66 9.27 0.81 -16.15
N THR A 67 10.04 0.54 -17.20
CA THR A 67 10.29 1.52 -18.28
C THR A 67 9.56 1.18 -19.57
N VAL A 68 9.33 -0.11 -19.83
CA VAL A 68 8.68 -0.62 -21.04
C VAL A 68 7.66 -1.72 -20.70
N VAL A 69 6.65 -1.87 -21.56
CA VAL A 69 5.53 -2.79 -21.30
C VAL A 69 5.97 -4.24 -21.33
N GLU A 70 6.93 -4.58 -22.18
CA GLU A 70 7.48 -5.92 -22.34
C GLU A 70 8.16 -6.39 -21.04
N GLN A 71 8.90 -5.49 -20.38
CA GLN A 71 9.50 -5.73 -19.07
C GLN A 71 8.41 -6.02 -18.02
N PHE A 72 7.37 -5.19 -17.98
CA PHE A 72 6.22 -5.40 -17.09
C PHE A 72 5.55 -6.76 -17.32
N SER A 73 5.23 -7.10 -18.58
CA SER A 73 4.57 -8.36 -18.91
C SER A 73 5.44 -9.56 -18.53
N LYS A 74 6.77 -9.48 -18.70
CA LYS A 74 7.71 -10.53 -18.27
C LYS A 74 7.71 -10.72 -16.76
N LEU A 75 7.84 -9.63 -15.99
CA LEU A 75 7.84 -9.66 -14.52
C LEU A 75 6.51 -10.18 -13.98
N MET A 76 5.39 -9.65 -14.50
CA MET A 76 4.05 -10.10 -14.15
C MET A 76 3.86 -11.59 -14.44
N GLY A 77 4.24 -12.05 -15.63
CA GLY A 77 4.10 -13.46 -16.01
C GLY A 77 4.92 -14.39 -15.11
N ALA A 78 6.15 -14.01 -14.77
CA ALA A 78 6.99 -14.78 -13.86
C ALA A 78 6.42 -14.83 -12.43
N GLY A 79 6.03 -13.68 -11.88
CA GLY A 79 5.49 -13.63 -10.53
C GLY A 79 4.14 -14.33 -10.39
N LEU A 80 3.25 -14.21 -11.37
CA LEU A 80 1.99 -14.95 -11.39
C LEU A 80 2.19 -16.48 -11.42
N ARG A 81 3.22 -16.98 -12.12
CA ARG A 81 3.57 -18.40 -12.07
C ARG A 81 3.97 -18.83 -10.67
N ARG A 82 4.84 -18.06 -9.99
CA ARG A 82 5.25 -18.34 -8.60
C ARG A 82 4.07 -18.30 -7.63
N CYS A 83 3.13 -17.36 -7.78
CA CYS A 83 1.91 -17.33 -6.99
C CYS A 83 1.04 -18.58 -7.23
N GLY A 84 0.92 -19.02 -8.48
CA GLY A 84 0.17 -20.22 -8.85
C GLY A 84 0.77 -21.50 -8.28
N GLU A 85 2.09 -21.67 -8.42
CA GLU A 85 2.86 -22.82 -7.88
C GLU A 85 2.73 -22.93 -6.36
N SER A 86 2.73 -21.79 -5.67
CA SER A 86 2.60 -21.70 -4.20
C SER A 86 1.15 -21.65 -3.70
N ARG A 87 0.15 -21.64 -4.60
CA ARG A 87 -1.29 -21.46 -4.28
C ARG A 87 -1.55 -20.22 -3.41
N ALA A 88 -0.82 -19.14 -3.66
CA ALA A 88 -0.88 -17.91 -2.88
C ALA A 88 -1.77 -16.84 -3.53
N CYS A 89 -2.27 -15.91 -2.72
CA CYS A 89 -2.84 -14.66 -3.21
C CYS A 89 -1.78 -13.83 -3.93
N VAL A 90 -2.18 -13.14 -4.99
CA VAL A 90 -1.35 -12.17 -5.71
C VAL A 90 -1.58 -10.78 -5.11
N VAL A 91 -0.52 -10.18 -4.59
CA VAL A 91 -0.49 -8.77 -4.16
C VAL A 91 0.34 -8.00 -5.17
N LEU A 92 -0.32 -7.21 -6.02
CA LEU A 92 0.32 -6.29 -6.95
C LEU A 92 0.19 -4.86 -6.42
N GLN A 93 1.31 -4.16 -6.33
CA GLN A 93 1.33 -2.73 -6.07
C GLN A 93 2.04 -2.00 -7.20
N LEU A 94 1.35 -1.03 -7.79
CA LEU A 94 1.93 -0.08 -8.74
C LEU A 94 1.99 1.28 -8.07
N VAL A 95 3.13 1.96 -8.19
CA VAL A 95 3.29 3.33 -7.70
C VAL A 95 3.85 4.20 -8.80
N GLN A 96 3.08 5.21 -9.16
CA GLN A 96 3.46 6.24 -10.12
C GLN A 96 3.95 7.46 -9.36
N VAL A 97 5.15 7.91 -9.71
CA VAL A 97 5.78 9.13 -9.21
C VAL A 97 5.77 10.15 -10.34
N GLU A 98 5.11 11.28 -10.11
CA GLU A 98 5.06 12.43 -11.00
C GLU A 98 5.87 13.58 -10.41
N VAL A 99 6.93 13.98 -11.10
CA VAL A 99 7.76 15.12 -10.71
C VAL A 99 7.21 16.37 -11.37
N LYS A 100 6.75 17.32 -10.55
CA LYS A 100 6.21 18.61 -10.99
C LYS A 100 7.22 19.71 -10.74
N GLU A 101 8.18 19.83 -11.66
CA GLU A 101 9.30 20.79 -11.53
C GLU A 101 8.83 22.24 -11.31
N SER A 102 7.77 22.67 -12.02
CA SER A 102 7.22 24.03 -11.89
C SER A 102 6.61 24.31 -10.52
N GLU A 103 6.12 23.28 -9.82
CA GLU A 103 5.52 23.38 -8.49
C GLU A 103 6.53 23.07 -7.37
N GLN A 104 7.74 22.60 -7.74
CA GLN A 104 8.72 22.00 -6.84
C GLN A 104 8.07 20.93 -5.94
N ASP A 105 7.26 20.07 -6.55
CA ASP A 105 6.48 19.05 -5.86
C ASP A 105 6.60 17.69 -6.55
N VAL A 106 6.26 16.65 -5.80
CA VAL A 106 6.16 15.28 -6.28
C VAL A 106 4.78 14.75 -5.93
N ASN A 107 4.05 14.34 -6.96
CA ASN A 107 2.76 13.70 -6.82
C ASN A 107 2.91 12.19 -6.92
N VAL A 108 2.39 11.47 -5.93
CA VAL A 108 2.40 10.01 -5.92
C VAL A 108 0.99 9.48 -6.04
N SER A 109 0.81 8.54 -6.96
CA SER A 109 -0.44 7.79 -7.15
C SER A 109 -0.16 6.31 -7.09
N SER A 110 -1.08 5.52 -6.56
CA SER A 110 -0.89 4.07 -6.45
C SER A 110 -2.11 3.26 -6.84
N LEU A 111 -1.85 2.03 -7.25
CA LEU A 111 -2.85 1.00 -7.49
C LEU A 111 -2.44 -0.24 -6.72
N LEU A 112 -3.31 -0.69 -5.83
CA LEU A 112 -3.23 -2.00 -5.19
C LEU A 112 -4.23 -2.93 -5.87
N ALA A 113 -3.75 -4.06 -6.36
CA ALA A 113 -4.58 -5.15 -6.86
C ALA A 113 -4.29 -6.40 -6.06
N LEU A 114 -5.33 -6.92 -5.41
CA LEU A 114 -5.30 -8.20 -4.71
C LEU A 114 -6.14 -9.21 -5.50
N MET A 115 -5.57 -10.37 -5.81
CA MET A 115 -6.28 -11.47 -6.45
C MET A 115 -6.03 -12.74 -5.66
N CYS A 116 -7.09 -13.35 -5.14
CA CYS A 116 -6.99 -14.55 -4.33
C CYS A 116 -7.78 -15.68 -4.98
N PRO A 117 -7.11 -16.54 -5.77
CA PRO A 117 -7.77 -17.66 -6.41
C PRO A 117 -8.09 -18.73 -5.37
N GLY A 118 -9.38 -19.06 -5.21
CA GLY A 118 -9.84 -20.16 -4.37
C GLY A 118 -9.87 -19.89 -2.86
N ASP A 119 -9.25 -18.81 -2.37
CA ASP A 119 -9.30 -18.42 -0.96
C ASP A 119 -9.82 -16.98 -0.81
N ILE A 120 -11.00 -16.85 -0.20
CA ILE A 120 -11.64 -15.55 0.06
C ILE A 120 -11.54 -15.13 1.53
N SER A 121 -10.88 -15.95 2.37
CA SER A 121 -10.76 -15.75 3.81
C SER A 121 -10.17 -14.37 4.13
N ILE A 122 -9.15 -13.95 3.38
CA ILE A 122 -8.50 -12.63 3.50
C ILE A 122 -9.50 -11.46 3.47
N TYR A 123 -10.52 -11.53 2.60
CA TYR A 123 -11.52 -10.46 2.50
C TYR A 123 -12.47 -10.50 3.70
N ARG A 124 -12.87 -11.70 4.13
CA ARG A 124 -13.76 -11.87 5.29
C ARG A 124 -13.05 -11.44 6.57
N HIS A 125 -11.85 -11.95 6.79
CA HIS A 125 -11.00 -11.60 7.92
C HIS A 125 -10.79 -10.08 7.98
N ALA A 126 -10.43 -9.44 6.85
CA ALA A 126 -10.28 -7.98 6.83
C ALA A 126 -11.59 -7.24 7.14
N LEU A 127 -12.75 -7.72 6.68
CA LEU A 127 -14.04 -7.08 7.00
C LEU A 127 -14.43 -7.20 8.47
N ASP A 128 -14.04 -8.30 9.13
CA ASP A 128 -14.30 -8.54 10.55
C ASP A 128 -13.38 -7.71 11.46
N GLN A 129 -12.25 -7.23 10.94
CA GLN A 129 -11.30 -6.38 11.68
C GLN A 129 -11.65 -4.88 11.60
N PRO A 130 -11.31 -4.09 12.64
CA PRO A 130 -11.29 -2.63 12.55
C PRO A 130 -10.40 -2.16 11.39
N VAL A 131 -10.75 -1.04 10.73
CA VAL A 131 -10.04 -0.54 9.53
C VAL A 131 -8.51 -0.47 9.71
N LYS A 132 -8.06 -0.06 10.89
CA LYS A 132 -6.62 0.07 11.23
C LYS A 132 -5.87 -1.27 11.31
N GLU A 133 -6.58 -2.38 11.52
CA GLU A 133 -6.03 -3.73 11.71
C GLU A 133 -6.11 -4.59 10.44
N ARG A 134 -6.67 -4.06 9.35
CA ARG A 134 -6.84 -4.77 8.06
C ARG A 134 -5.54 -4.95 7.27
N GLY A 135 -4.37 -4.64 7.86
CA GLY A 135 -3.06 -4.75 7.23
C GLY A 135 -2.99 -4.04 5.87
N LEU A 136 -2.63 -4.79 4.83
CA LEU A 136 -2.52 -4.30 3.44
C LEU A 136 -3.85 -3.76 2.89
N LEU A 137 -4.99 -4.23 3.41
CA LEU A 137 -6.33 -3.84 2.98
C LEU A 137 -6.90 -2.63 3.73
N SER A 138 -6.16 -2.05 4.68
CA SER A 138 -6.65 -0.93 5.51
C SER A 138 -7.04 0.31 4.70
N LEU A 139 -6.37 0.59 3.57
CA LEU A 139 -6.84 1.65 2.66
C LEU A 139 -7.98 1.21 1.76
N ALA A 140 -7.89 0.00 1.21
CA ALA A 140 -8.88 -0.51 0.25
C ALA A 140 -10.25 -0.73 0.90
N LEU A 141 -10.30 -1.11 2.18
CA LEU A 141 -11.53 -1.41 2.89
C LEU A 141 -11.68 -0.44 4.07
N GLY A 142 -12.26 0.73 3.82
CA GLY A 142 -12.63 1.73 4.83
C GLY A 142 -11.65 2.91 4.97
N GLY A 143 -10.57 2.94 4.19
CA GLY A 143 -9.60 4.04 4.19
C GLY A 143 -9.76 4.99 3.00
N SER A 144 -8.74 5.82 2.77
CA SER A 144 -8.68 6.82 1.69
C SER A 144 -8.28 6.18 0.35
N CYS A 145 -9.22 5.46 -0.29
CA CYS A 145 -8.99 4.79 -1.56
C CYS A 145 -10.25 4.72 -2.42
N TYR A 146 -10.12 4.75 -3.75
CA TYR A 146 -11.19 4.32 -4.64
C TYR A 146 -11.11 2.80 -4.83
N THR A 147 -12.04 2.07 -4.22
CA THR A 147 -12.05 0.60 -4.26
C THR A 147 -13.08 0.07 -5.23
N VAL A 148 -12.63 -0.86 -6.08
CA VAL A 148 -13.48 -1.67 -6.94
C VAL A 148 -13.31 -3.12 -6.53
N PHE A 149 -14.42 -3.78 -6.20
CA PHE A 149 -14.45 -5.22 -5.98
C PHE A 149 -15.00 -5.91 -7.23
N ALA A 150 -14.24 -6.83 -7.80
CA ALA A 150 -14.64 -7.61 -8.97
C ALA A 150 -14.65 -9.09 -8.61
N ALA A 151 -15.81 -9.74 -8.75
CA ALA A 151 -15.96 -11.19 -8.57
C ALA A 151 -15.98 -11.86 -9.96
N GLY A 152 -15.03 -12.74 -10.21
CA GLY A 152 -15.06 -13.66 -11.35
C GLY A 152 -15.81 -14.93 -10.98
N LEU A 153 -16.86 -15.27 -11.75
CA LEU A 153 -17.65 -16.49 -11.54
C LEU A 153 -17.43 -17.43 -12.72
N THR A 154 -17.13 -18.70 -12.43
CA THR A 154 -17.06 -19.76 -13.44
C THR A 154 -18.43 -20.41 -13.61
N LYS A 155 -18.78 -20.79 -14.84
CA LYS A 155 -20.09 -21.41 -15.13
C LYS A 155 -20.19 -22.85 -14.60
N GLN A 156 -19.08 -23.57 -14.49
CA GLN A 156 -19.03 -24.96 -14.04
C GLN A 156 -17.68 -25.31 -13.39
N PRO A 157 -17.68 -26.16 -12.35
CA PRO A 157 -18.86 -26.52 -11.54
C PRO A 157 -19.36 -25.29 -10.77
N VAL A 158 -20.68 -25.20 -10.55
CA VAL A 158 -21.24 -24.25 -9.58
C VAL A 158 -20.98 -24.86 -8.21
N ASP A 159 -20.02 -24.30 -7.48
CA ASP A 159 -19.68 -24.71 -6.13
C ASP A 159 -20.11 -23.66 -5.10
N GLU A 160 -19.97 -23.98 -3.81
CA GLU A 160 -20.24 -23.03 -2.72
C GLU A 160 -19.37 -21.76 -2.82
N GLY A 161 -18.19 -21.85 -3.44
CA GLY A 161 -17.28 -20.72 -3.66
C GLY A 161 -17.92 -19.59 -4.46
N CYS A 162 -18.76 -19.92 -5.45
CA CYS A 162 -19.50 -18.95 -6.25
C CYS A 162 -20.50 -18.12 -5.41
N LEU A 163 -21.17 -18.75 -4.45
CA LEU A 163 -22.07 -18.06 -3.53
C LEU A 163 -21.29 -17.20 -2.52
N MET A 164 -20.15 -17.71 -2.07
CA MET A 164 -19.34 -17.03 -1.08
C MET A 164 -18.70 -15.73 -1.61
N LEU A 165 -18.22 -15.71 -2.86
CA LEU A 165 -17.74 -14.48 -3.52
C LEU A 165 -18.84 -13.41 -3.62
N SER A 166 -20.07 -13.84 -3.93
CA SER A 166 -21.22 -12.94 -4.00
C SER A 166 -21.58 -12.35 -2.63
N ARG A 167 -21.49 -13.15 -1.56
CA ARG A 167 -21.68 -12.68 -0.17
C ARG A 167 -20.60 -11.69 0.24
N VAL A 168 -19.32 -11.93 -0.11
CA VAL A 168 -18.24 -10.97 0.14
C VAL A 168 -18.49 -9.68 -0.61
N ALA A 169 -18.89 -9.73 -1.89
CA ALA A 169 -19.23 -8.53 -2.66
C ALA A 169 -20.36 -7.72 -2.02
N GLN A 170 -21.41 -8.39 -1.54
CA GLN A 170 -22.50 -7.75 -0.79
C GLN A 170 -22.02 -7.14 0.52
N ALA A 171 -21.18 -7.85 1.29
CA ALA A 171 -20.61 -7.36 2.53
C ALA A 171 -19.73 -6.12 2.30
N VAL A 172 -18.87 -6.13 1.27
CA VAL A 172 -18.07 -4.96 0.88
C VAL A 172 -18.98 -3.78 0.54
N LYS A 173 -19.99 -3.99 -0.32
CA LYS A 173 -20.94 -2.93 -0.68
C LYS A 173 -21.71 -2.37 0.54
N GLY A 174 -22.13 -3.24 1.44
CA GLY A 174 -22.95 -2.89 2.61
C GLY A 174 -22.14 -2.16 3.69
N SER A 175 -20.95 -2.65 4.00
CA SER A 175 -20.17 -2.25 5.19
C SER A 175 -19.00 -1.31 4.89
N VAL A 176 -18.47 -1.29 3.67
CA VAL A 176 -17.30 -0.47 3.35
C VAL A 176 -17.74 0.92 2.89
N ARG A 177 -17.25 1.93 3.58
CA ARG A 177 -17.34 3.34 3.20
C ARG A 177 -15.92 3.89 3.18
N ASN A 178 -15.39 4.11 1.98
CA ASN A 178 -14.07 4.69 1.83
C ASN A 178 -14.13 6.21 1.94
N LEU A 179 -13.07 6.76 2.52
CA LEU A 179 -12.84 8.20 2.51
C LEU A 179 -12.34 8.61 1.13
N LYS A 180 -12.51 9.91 0.80
CA LYS A 180 -11.88 10.49 -0.39
C LYS A 180 -10.37 10.20 -0.34
N PRO A 181 -9.76 9.76 -1.45
CA PRO A 181 -8.31 9.64 -1.52
C PRO A 181 -7.63 10.94 -1.15
N ARG A 182 -6.50 10.81 -0.45
CA ARG A 182 -5.67 11.96 -0.10
C ARG A 182 -5.04 12.52 -1.36
N ASP A 183 -4.62 13.77 -1.27
CA ASP A 183 -3.75 14.32 -2.29
C ASP A 183 -2.40 13.59 -2.27
N GLY A 184 -1.85 13.33 -3.46
CA GLY A 184 -0.58 12.66 -3.65
C GLY A 184 0.64 13.57 -3.48
N SER A 185 0.42 14.87 -3.23
CA SER A 185 1.46 15.89 -3.05
C SER A 185 2.33 15.63 -1.82
N MET A 186 3.64 15.44 -2.08
CA MET A 186 4.64 15.32 -1.04
C MET A 186 4.80 16.62 -0.26
N LYS A 187 4.77 17.77 -0.94
CA LYS A 187 4.89 19.08 -0.31
C LYS A 187 3.76 19.35 0.70
N ARG A 188 2.50 19.10 0.30
CA ARG A 188 1.35 19.24 1.22
C ARG A 188 1.43 18.25 2.38
N PHE A 189 1.92 17.03 2.14
CA PHE A 189 2.16 16.07 3.20
C PHE A 189 3.17 16.61 4.23
N ILE A 190 4.30 17.17 3.78
CA ILE A 190 5.33 17.75 4.65
C ILE A 190 4.75 18.94 5.44
N GLU A 191 4.08 19.87 4.77
CA GLU A 191 3.45 21.04 5.40
C GLU A 191 2.46 20.64 6.50
N HIS A 192 1.54 19.72 6.19
CA HIS A 192 0.55 19.22 7.15
C HIS A 192 1.23 18.51 8.34
N THR A 193 2.23 17.67 8.08
CA THR A 193 2.90 16.88 9.11
C THR A 193 3.74 17.75 10.03
N ARG A 194 4.43 18.77 9.51
CA ARG A 194 5.12 19.79 10.32
C ARG A 194 4.15 20.53 11.25
N GLY A 195 2.98 20.92 10.73
CA GLY A 195 1.93 21.53 11.55
C GLY A 195 1.46 20.61 12.69
N ALA A 196 1.30 19.32 12.41
CA ALA A 196 0.95 18.32 13.42
C ALA A 196 2.05 18.14 14.48
N VAL A 197 3.32 18.06 14.08
CA VAL A 197 4.48 17.99 14.99
C VAL A 197 4.51 19.21 15.91
N ALA A 198 4.36 20.42 15.37
CA ALA A 198 4.34 21.63 16.17
C ALA A 198 3.18 21.64 17.20
N GLN A 199 2.02 21.07 16.85
CA GLN A 199 0.92 20.91 17.78
C GLN A 199 1.21 19.85 18.86
N MET A 200 1.84 18.74 18.49
CA MET A 200 2.23 17.69 19.45
C MET A 200 3.26 18.21 20.44
N GLN A 201 4.25 18.99 19.99
CA GLN A 201 5.23 19.65 20.87
C GLN A 201 4.56 20.60 21.88
N ARG A 202 3.59 21.40 21.45
CA ARG A 202 2.79 22.24 22.38
C ARG A 202 1.98 21.42 23.39
N ASN A 203 1.50 20.24 22.99
CA ASN A 203 0.77 19.35 23.90
C ASN A 203 1.73 18.69 24.90
N LEU A 204 2.95 18.35 24.48
CA LEU A 204 3.99 17.79 25.34
C LEU A 204 4.38 18.75 26.47
N GLU A 205 4.53 20.04 26.17
CA GLU A 205 4.80 21.09 27.17
C GLU A 205 3.69 21.20 28.24
N ARG A 206 2.45 20.85 27.87
CA ARG A 206 1.28 20.90 28.75
C ARG A 206 1.02 19.58 29.49
N ALA A 207 1.72 18.50 29.12
CA ALA A 207 1.55 17.21 29.77
C ALA A 207 2.08 17.27 31.21
N THR A 208 1.37 16.62 32.13
CA THR A 208 1.70 16.62 33.56
C THR A 208 2.39 15.35 34.03
N SER A 209 2.24 14.25 33.29
CA SER A 209 2.85 12.95 33.58
C SER A 209 4.15 12.75 32.80
N ASP A 210 5.21 12.30 33.48
CA ASP A 210 6.51 12.02 32.84
C ASP A 210 6.45 10.80 31.91
N GLU A 211 5.57 9.83 32.19
CA GLU A 211 5.34 8.68 31.31
C GLU A 211 4.68 9.10 29.99
N ASP A 212 3.66 9.98 30.08
CA ASP A 212 2.96 10.50 28.90
C ASP A 212 3.88 11.38 28.06
N LYS A 213 4.77 12.14 28.73
CA LYS A 213 5.80 12.93 28.04
C LYS A 213 6.76 12.04 27.27
N ALA A 214 7.28 10.97 27.88
CA ALA A 214 8.20 10.06 27.23
C ALA A 214 7.56 9.37 26.00
N LYS A 215 6.31 8.89 26.14
CA LYS A 215 5.54 8.32 25.02
C LYS A 215 5.32 9.36 23.91
N MET A 216 4.85 10.55 24.26
CA MET A 216 4.59 11.63 23.30
C MET A 216 5.86 12.09 22.58
N GLN A 217 7.00 12.14 23.28
CA GLN A 217 8.30 12.45 22.68
C GLN A 217 8.71 11.39 21.65
N GLY A 218 8.60 10.09 21.97
CA GLY A 218 8.92 9.03 21.01
C GLY A 218 8.06 9.09 19.73
N TYR A 219 6.79 9.51 19.85
CA TYR A 219 5.94 9.77 18.69
C TYR A 219 6.40 10.98 17.89
N ILE A 220 6.75 12.08 18.56
CA ILE A 220 7.29 13.27 17.91
C ILE A 220 8.56 12.93 17.13
N ASP A 221 9.47 12.15 17.72
CA ASP A 221 10.73 11.74 17.07
C ASP A 221 10.44 10.90 15.81
N THR A 222 9.51 9.95 15.91
CA THR A 222 9.10 9.12 14.77
C THR A 222 8.51 9.94 13.63
N VAL A 223 7.63 10.91 13.94
CA VAL A 223 6.99 11.76 12.93
C VAL A 223 7.98 12.77 12.35
N THR A 224 8.94 13.25 13.15
CA THR A 224 10.00 14.15 12.70
C THR A 224 10.93 13.44 11.70
N LEU A 225 11.35 12.20 12.00
CA LEU A 225 12.11 11.37 11.07
C LEU A 225 11.35 11.13 9.74
N MET A 226 10.02 10.99 9.82
CA MET A 226 9.18 10.86 8.63
C MET A 226 9.21 12.11 7.75
N VAL A 227 9.16 13.30 8.36
CA VAL A 227 9.28 14.58 7.68
C VAL A 227 10.66 14.73 7.03
N GLU A 228 11.73 14.46 7.76
CA GLU A 228 13.11 14.56 7.25
C GLU A 228 13.34 13.65 6.03
N LYS A 229 12.91 12.38 6.10
CA LYS A 229 13.02 11.45 4.96
C LYS A 229 12.18 11.90 3.77
N SER A 230 11.00 12.46 4.01
CA SER A 230 10.14 13.00 2.95
C SER A 230 10.74 14.24 2.29
N GLU A 231 11.41 15.11 3.04
CA GLU A 231 12.12 16.29 2.51
C GLU A 231 13.33 15.90 1.68
N ALA A 232 14.14 14.95 2.18
CA ALA A 232 15.26 14.42 1.42
C ALA A 232 14.81 13.77 0.11
N TYR A 233 13.68 13.07 0.12
CA TYR A 233 13.07 12.52 -1.08
C TYR A 233 12.55 13.61 -2.03
N LEU A 234 11.89 14.65 -1.51
CA LEU A 234 11.38 15.76 -2.32
C LEU A 234 12.52 16.51 -3.04
N ALA A 235 13.69 16.60 -2.42
CA ALA A 235 14.87 17.24 -3.00
C ALA A 235 15.49 16.44 -4.16
N ASP A 236 15.37 15.11 -4.15
CA ASP A 236 15.94 14.24 -5.19
C ASP A 236 15.06 12.98 -5.41
N PRO A 237 13.90 13.13 -6.09
CA PRO A 237 12.91 12.06 -6.25
C PRO A 237 13.15 11.18 -7.48
N VAL A 238 14.04 11.58 -8.38
CA VAL A 238 14.22 10.93 -9.68
C VAL A 238 14.68 9.50 -9.48
N ASP A 239 13.95 8.57 -10.10
CA ASP A 239 14.24 7.13 -10.10
C ASP A 239 14.26 6.48 -8.71
N LYS A 240 13.67 7.14 -7.70
CA LYS A 240 13.58 6.62 -6.35
C LYS A 240 12.15 6.32 -5.96
N MET A 241 12.00 5.32 -5.10
CA MET A 241 10.74 4.97 -4.49
C MET A 241 10.44 5.91 -3.32
N PRO A 242 9.22 6.46 -3.17
CA PRO A 242 8.85 7.25 -2.00
C PRO A 242 9.04 6.45 -0.70
N PRO A 243 9.40 7.13 0.41
CA PRO A 243 9.72 6.45 1.65
C PRO A 243 8.52 5.70 2.23
N THR A 244 8.83 4.58 2.89
CA THR A 244 7.88 3.79 3.69
C THR A 244 8.39 3.70 5.13
N PHE A 245 7.45 3.53 6.05
CA PHE A 245 7.75 3.51 7.49
C PHE A 245 7.08 2.30 8.12
N PRO A 246 7.69 1.66 9.14
CA PRO A 246 7.07 0.57 9.86
C PRO A 246 5.66 0.94 10.33
N HIS A 247 4.70 0.04 10.11
CA HIS A 247 3.35 0.24 10.62
C HIS A 247 3.35 0.01 12.13
N ASN A 248 3.59 1.09 12.91
CA ASN A 248 3.54 1.02 14.36
C ASN A 248 2.12 0.66 14.83
N ARG A 249 1.92 -0.61 15.20
CA ARG A 249 0.67 -1.11 15.83
C ARG A 249 0.39 -0.41 17.16
N GLU A 250 1.42 0.09 17.82
CA GLU A 250 1.36 0.80 19.11
C GLU A 250 0.87 2.25 19.02
N ARG A 251 0.44 2.73 17.85
CA ARG A 251 0.01 4.12 17.61
C ARG A 251 -1.10 4.69 18.53
N ARG A 252 -1.61 3.99 19.55
CA ARG A 252 -2.84 4.38 20.25
C ARG A 252 -2.97 3.92 21.71
N GLU A 253 -2.33 4.66 22.62
CA GLU A 253 -2.97 5.06 23.88
C GLU A 253 -2.68 6.55 24.17
N LEU A 254 -2.82 7.42 23.17
CA LEU A 254 -2.83 8.88 23.36
C LEU A 254 -4.08 9.48 22.69
#